data_AF-A0A9D9GMP6-F1
#
_entry.id   AF-A0A9D9GMP6-F1
#
_cell.length_a   1.000
_cell.length_b   1.000
_cell.length_c   1.000
_cell.angle_alpha   90.00
_cell.angle_beta   90.00
_cell.angle_gamma   90.00
#
_symmetry.space_group_name_H-M   'P 1'
#
loop_
_entity.id
_entity.type
_entity.pdbx_description
1 polymer ?
#
loop_
_entity_poly.entity_id
_entity_poly.type
_entity_poly.pdbx_seq_one_letter_code
_entity_poly.pdbx_strand_id
1 'polypeptide(L)'
;MILLIIVAALLLAAVILILANRRKKEKPMPVTTVKPFELLRTDRSWDGAELPDYPQGRPELAAVRIEFPAGQKLGWHHHPV
;
A
#
# COMPACT_ATOMS: atom_id res chain seq x y z
N MET A 1 46.72 28.62 15.89
CA MET A 1 45.81 28.06 16.92
C MET A 1 44.34 28.37 16.63
N ILE A 2 43.94 29.63 16.49
CA ILE A 2 42.51 30.00 16.28
C ILE A 2 41.91 29.39 14.99
N LEU A 3 42.64 29.43 13.86
CA LEU A 3 42.19 28.83 12.61
C LEU A 3 41.97 27.31 12.70
N LEU A 4 42.82 26.61 13.44
CA LEU A 4 42.71 25.17 13.66
C LEU A 4 41.46 24.81 14.48
N ILE A 5 41.12 25.64 15.47
CA ILE A 5 39.92 25.47 16.30
C ILE A 5 38.66 25.69 15.47
N ILE A 6 38.64 26.70 14.59
CA ILE A 6 37.50 26.96 13.70
C ILE A 6 37.28 25.79 12.73
N VAL A 7 38.35 25.29 12.11
CA VAL A 7 38.27 24.13 11.19
C VAL A 7 37.77 22.89 11.93
N ALA A 8 38.26 22.62 13.14
CA ALA A 8 37.79 21.49 13.95
C ALA A 8 36.30 21.61 14.33
N ALA A 9 35.84 22.82 14.69
CA ALA A 9 34.44 23.07 15.02
C ALA A 9 33.50 22.90 13.81
N LEU A 10 33.93 23.33 12.63
CA LEU A 10 33.17 23.16 11.38
C LEU A 10 33.08 21.69 10.98
N LEU A 11 34.17 20.93 11.11
CA LEU A 11 34.17 19.49 10.85
C LEU A 11 33.24 18.75 11.83
N LEU A 12 33.27 19.12 13.12
CA LEU A 12 32.37 18.53 14.12
C LEU A 12 30.90 18.84 13.81
N ALA A 13 30.57 20.09 13.45
CA ALA A 13 29.22 20.48 13.09
C ALA A 13 28.71 19.73 11.84
N ALA A 14 29.56 19.56 10.82
CA ALA A 14 29.23 18.79 9.62
C ALA A 14 28.95 17.33 9.95
N VAL A 15 29.73 16.71 10.84
CA VAL A 15 29.50 15.33 11.30
C VAL A 15 28.16 15.21 12.04
N ILE A 16 27.84 16.16 12.93
CA ILE A 16 26.55 16.18 13.64
C ILE A 16 25.37 16.29 12.66
N LEU A 17 25.47 17.15 11.65
CA LEU A 17 24.46 17.30 10.59
C LEU A 17 24.26 16.00 9.79
N ILE A 18 25.35 15.32 9.43
CA ILE A 18 25.29 14.04 8.70
C ILE A 18 24.63 12.95 9.55
N LEU A 19 24.94 12.90 10.85
CA LEU A 19 24.36 11.93 11.77
C LEU A 19 22.87 12.22 12.03
N ALA A 20 22.49 13.48 12.18
CA ALA A 20 21.11 13.90 12.40
C ALA A 20 20.22 13.66 11.17
N ASN A 21 20.77 13.75 9.95
CA ASN A 21 19.99 13.59 8.72
C ASN A 21 19.87 12.12 8.23
N ARG A 22 20.17 11.12 9.08
CA ARG A 22 19.94 9.72 8.73
C ARG A 22 18.44 9.41 8.71
N ARG A 23 17.77 9.62 7.57
CA ARG A 23 16.45 9.03 7.32
C ARG A 23 16.57 7.51 7.32
N LYS A 24 15.88 6.83 8.24
CA LYS A 24 15.60 5.41 8.08
C LYS A 24 14.75 5.25 6.81
N LYS A 25 15.28 4.60 5.79
CA LYS A 25 14.47 4.17 4.65
C LYS A 25 13.51 3.09 5.17
N GLU A 26 12.21 3.35 5.11
CA GLU A 26 11.22 2.31 5.38
C GLU A 26 11.39 1.21 4.34
N LYS A 27 11.62 -0.01 4.80
CA LYS A 27 11.67 -1.16 3.91
C LYS A 27 10.22 -1.41 3.47
N PRO A 28 9.89 -1.33 2.16
CA PRO A 28 8.54 -1.64 1.72
C PRO A 28 8.20 -3.03 2.25
N MET A 29 7.04 -3.15 2.88
CA MET A 29 6.57 -4.46 3.32
C MET A 29 6.56 -5.37 2.10
N PRO A 30 7.06 -6.62 2.23
CA PRO A 30 6.92 -7.57 1.14
C PRO A 30 5.43 -7.65 0.79
N VAL A 31 5.11 -7.33 -0.47
CA VAL A 31 3.77 -7.54 -1.00
C VAL A 31 3.60 -9.03 -1.08
N THR A 32 3.01 -9.61 -0.03
CA THR A 32 2.55 -10.99 -0.10
C THR A 32 1.41 -11.00 -1.10
N THR A 33 1.63 -11.62 -2.26
CA THR A 33 0.56 -11.85 -3.23
C THR A 33 -0.48 -12.76 -2.58
N VAL A 34 -1.55 -12.18 -2.05
CA VAL A 34 -2.68 -12.94 -1.52
C VAL A 34 -3.57 -13.31 -2.70
N LYS A 35 -3.83 -14.61 -2.88
CA LYS A 35 -4.74 -15.09 -3.91
C LYS A 35 -6.19 -14.95 -3.43
N PRO A 36 -7.08 -14.27 -4.18
CA PRO A 36 -8.50 -14.25 -3.86
C PRO A 36 -9.11 -15.65 -3.95
N PHE A 37 -9.99 -15.97 -3.02
CA PHE A 37 -10.82 -17.16 -3.07
C PHE A 37 -12.24 -16.77 -3.53
N GLU A 38 -12.68 -17.30 -4.66
CA GLU A 38 -14.01 -17.02 -5.20
C GLU A 38 -15.08 -17.75 -4.37
N LEU A 39 -16.01 -16.99 -3.80
CA LEU A 39 -17.14 -17.50 -3.02
C LEU A 39 -18.38 -17.66 -3.90
N LEU A 40 -18.60 -16.71 -4.81
CA LEU A 40 -19.76 -16.66 -5.68
C LEU A 40 -19.42 -15.87 -6.95
N ARG A 41 -20.04 -16.28 -8.05
CA ARG A 41 -20.18 -15.51 -9.29
C ARG A 41 -21.58 -15.74 -9.84
N THR A 42 -22.32 -14.68 -10.10
CA THR A 42 -23.75 -14.78 -10.44
C THR A 42 -24.23 -13.57 -11.25
N ASP A 43 -25.20 -13.79 -12.13
CA ASP A 43 -26.01 -12.77 -12.81
C ASP A 43 -27.38 -12.58 -12.14
N ARG A 44 -27.57 -13.16 -10.94
CA ARG A 44 -28.82 -13.12 -10.17
C ARG A 44 -28.67 -12.38 -8.85
N SER A 45 -29.75 -11.71 -8.47
CA SER A 45 -30.02 -11.11 -7.17
C SER A 45 -30.16 -12.17 -6.07
N TRP A 46 -30.18 -11.72 -4.81
CA TRP A 46 -30.27 -12.55 -3.61
C TRP A 46 -31.55 -13.40 -3.53
N ASP A 47 -32.61 -12.98 -4.22
CA ASP A 47 -33.91 -13.66 -4.33
C ASP A 47 -34.02 -14.53 -5.60
N GLY A 48 -32.95 -14.61 -6.39
CA GLY A 48 -32.90 -15.41 -7.62
C GLY A 48 -33.41 -14.69 -8.87
N ALA A 49 -33.89 -13.45 -8.77
CA ALA A 49 -34.21 -12.63 -9.93
C ALA A 49 -32.95 -12.30 -10.74
N GLU A 50 -33.05 -12.22 -12.07
CA GLU A 50 -31.94 -11.75 -12.90
C GLU A 50 -31.60 -10.28 -12.58
N LEU A 51 -30.31 -9.96 -12.60
CA LEU A 51 -29.85 -8.59 -12.40
C LEU A 51 -30.22 -7.72 -13.61
N PRO A 52 -30.53 -6.43 -13.42
CA PRO A 52 -30.88 -5.53 -14.50
C PRO A 52 -29.68 -5.31 -15.44
N ASP A 53 -29.94 -5.36 -16.74
CA ASP A 53 -28.89 -5.14 -17.75
C ASP A 53 -28.20 -3.77 -17.58
N TYR A 54 -26.90 -3.75 -17.80
CA TYR A 54 -26.16 -2.50 -17.97
C TYR A 54 -26.44 -1.92 -19.36
N PRO A 55 -26.18 -0.61 -19.59
CA PRO A 55 -26.32 -0.02 -20.92
C PRO A 55 -25.60 -0.80 -22.03
N GLN A 56 -24.54 -1.53 -21.67
CA GLN A 56 -23.89 -2.51 -22.52
C GLN A 56 -23.57 -3.78 -21.72
N GLY A 57 -24.09 -4.92 -22.19
CA GLY A 57 -23.78 -6.24 -21.65
C GLY A 57 -24.57 -6.65 -20.41
N ARG A 58 -24.41 -7.91 -20.03
CA ARG A 58 -25.07 -8.48 -18.84
C ARG A 58 -24.24 -8.21 -17.59
N PRO A 59 -24.86 -7.83 -16.46
CA PRO A 59 -24.16 -7.67 -15.19
C PRO A 59 -23.70 -9.03 -14.64
N GLU A 60 -22.57 -9.00 -13.94
CA GLU A 60 -22.08 -10.12 -13.13
C GLU A 60 -21.62 -9.58 -11.77
N LEU A 61 -22.00 -10.27 -10.70
CA LEU A 61 -21.53 -10.04 -9.35
C LEU A 61 -20.58 -11.17 -8.94
N ALA A 62 -19.46 -10.81 -8.34
CA ALA A 62 -18.52 -11.76 -7.75
C ALA A 62 -18.28 -11.41 -6.27
N ALA A 63 -18.34 -12.42 -5.40
CA ALA A 63 -17.94 -12.31 -4.00
C ALA A 63 -16.65 -13.10 -3.81
N VAL A 64 -15.65 -12.49 -3.17
CA VAL A 64 -14.35 -13.10 -2.90
C VAL A 64 -13.97 -12.97 -1.44
N ARG A 65 -13.27 -13.99 -0.92
CA ARG A 65 -12.58 -13.94 0.37
C ARG A 65 -11.10 -13.72 0.13
N ILE A 66 -10.52 -12.76 0.85
CA ILE A 66 -9.09 -12.48 0.81
C ILE A 66 -8.56 -12.47 2.24
N GLU A 67 -7.49 -13.23 2.51
CA GLU A 67 -6.92 -13.38 3.85
C GLU A 67 -5.59 -12.65 3.97
N PHE A 68 -5.51 -11.71 4.91
CA PHE A 68 -4.30 -10.95 5.17
C PHE A 68 -3.68 -11.37 6.50
N PRO A 69 -2.35 -11.61 6.54
CA PRO A 69 -1.63 -11.79 7.81
C PRO A 69 -1.79 -10.58 8.74
N ALA A 70 -1.70 -10.82 10.05
CA ALA A 70 -1.75 -9.74 11.04
C ALA A 70 -0.66 -8.70 10.78
N GLY A 71 -1.01 -7.41 10.87
CA GLY A 71 -0.10 -6.29 10.66
C GLY A 71 0.10 -5.86 9.21
N GLN A 72 -0.46 -6.58 8.23
CA GLN A 72 -0.50 -6.13 6.83
C GLN A 72 -1.51 -4.99 6.64
N LYS A 73 -1.20 -4.09 5.71
CA LYS A 73 -2.10 -3.00 5.27
C LYS A 73 -2.30 -3.11 3.78
N LEU A 74 -3.53 -2.88 3.31
CA LEU A 74 -3.80 -2.73 1.89
C LEU A 74 -3.09 -1.48 1.37
N GLY A 75 -2.48 -1.61 0.19
CA GLY A 75 -1.98 -0.47 -0.55
C GLY A 75 -3.12 0.43 -1.06
N TRP A 76 -2.76 1.65 -1.44
CA TRP A 76 -3.67 2.56 -2.14
C TRP A 76 -4.14 1.93 -3.46
N HIS A 77 -5.44 2.02 -3.72
CA HIS A 77 -6.09 1.54 -4.94
C HIS A 77 -7.24 2.48 -5.34
N HIS A 78 -7.70 2.37 -6.59
CA HIS A 78 -8.74 3.21 -7.17
C HIS A 78 -9.90 2.34 -7.65
N HIS A 79 -11.13 2.82 -7.40
CA HIS A 79 -12.34 2.23 -7.96
C HIS A 79 -12.77 3.07 -9.16
N PRO A 80 -12.73 2.51 -10.39
CA PRO A 80 -13.31 3.20 -11.53
C PRO A 80 -14.84 3.31 -11.32
N VAL A 81 -15.39 4.45 -11.71
CA VAL A 81 -16.84 4.72 -11.72
C VAL A 81 -17.35 4.77 -13.15
#